data_AF-A0A1X1RVV8-F1
#
_entry.id   AF-A0A1X1RVV8-F1
#
_cell.length_a   1.000
_cell.length_b   1.000
_cell.length_c   1.000
_cell.angle_alpha   90.00
_cell.angle_beta   90.00
_cell.angle_gamma   90.00
#
_symmetry.space_group_name_H-M   'P 1'
#
loop_
_entity.id
_entity.type
_entity.pdbx_description
1 polymer ?
#
loop_
_entity_poly.entity_id
_entity_poly.type
_entity_poly.pdbx_seq_one_letter_code
_entity_poly.pdbx_strand_id
1 'polypeptide(L)'
;MSDGIVLRADIHYPTDPQTGQAATGPFPVLLSVTPYGKKAPPPAAQIGGGATPYLIKRGYIEAMVDVRGTGASGGSFEMFGDRQTQDGVDLVNWASTLPNSSGRVGMFGISYLAINQLFTAAAVGPDSPLKAIFPVMAANDFYRDAAAMGGVPHLRTIRAYGAVYTLLNVVNPTLELLAPGGHPRPRSGGLTAVRQRGRDQRRYFGPLVADAMKGGEVAYDGTFWDAMRPDAVVGNIAANGVAVFLVGGWHDAFQRGAPLNYATLQNAFAGRAEHSPMKPGQPVSEKIRLLMGPWYHVSNFGGLHLNSLQLRWFDHWLKDDPDAAMTGSPFTFQAIGSSQWFHARDYPVAEATPTRFYLSPQSRLTREPVEDQCAVTLNYKARGPLAGRSLEQWTLGLNSFFAAQRGGRIRYDLDSRRLQRGALTYTTEPFDSPTLLAGPITLTLHATADTTETLWVAYLDDVAPDGASRPLTQGALLGSHRALDPDRTWYLDDGTVLRPHHLSTRAAVQPVVPGELTRYDVEIFPTAALIAPDHRLCLTLTTYDFPNLVPTKPSRRALAGGHYQVHQGGATPSHIVVPLADPDGLA
;
A
#
# COMPACT_ATOMS: atom_id res chain seq x y z
N MET A 1 -29.25 -5.06 -7.08
CA MET A 1 -28.31 -6.12 -6.66
C MET A 1 -29.11 -7.36 -6.31
N SER A 2 -28.47 -8.52 -6.21
CA SER A 2 -29.11 -9.81 -5.90
C SER A 2 -29.97 -9.81 -4.63
N ASP A 3 -29.70 -8.90 -3.68
CA ASP A 3 -30.45 -8.70 -2.44
C ASP A 3 -31.55 -7.62 -2.53
N GLY A 4 -31.85 -7.12 -3.72
CA GLY A 4 -32.85 -6.06 -3.94
C GLY A 4 -32.37 -4.63 -3.66
N ILE A 5 -31.15 -4.43 -3.14
CA ILE A 5 -30.62 -3.08 -2.95
C ILE A 5 -30.23 -2.45 -4.29
N VAL A 6 -30.54 -1.16 -4.44
CA VAL A 6 -30.25 -0.37 -5.63
C VAL A 6 -28.96 0.41 -5.43
N LEU A 7 -27.94 0.09 -6.23
CA LEU A 7 -26.75 0.92 -6.39
C LEU A 7 -26.94 1.93 -7.53
N ARG A 8 -26.29 3.09 -7.44
CA ARG A 8 -26.45 4.18 -8.41
C ARG A 8 -25.20 4.35 -9.26
N ALA A 9 -25.37 4.22 -10.57
CA ALA A 9 -24.33 4.39 -11.56
C ALA A 9 -24.54 5.64 -12.42
N ASP A 10 -23.45 6.29 -12.82
CA ASP A 10 -23.40 7.19 -13.98
C ASP A 10 -22.72 6.44 -15.13
N ILE A 11 -23.30 6.48 -16.32
CA ILE A 11 -22.83 5.73 -17.50
C ILE A 11 -22.54 6.71 -18.62
N HIS A 12 -21.33 6.62 -19.17
CA HIS A 12 -20.86 7.47 -20.26
C HIS A 12 -20.63 6.60 -21.50
N TYR A 13 -21.29 6.97 -22.59
CA TYR A 13 -21.20 6.26 -23.87
C TYR A 13 -20.32 7.05 -24.84
N PRO A 14 -19.55 6.37 -25.72
CA PRO A 14 -18.96 7.00 -26.88
C PRO A 14 -20.04 7.65 -27.76
N THR A 15 -19.75 8.82 -28.32
CA THR A 15 -20.64 9.54 -29.23
C THR A 15 -19.99 9.69 -30.60
N ASP A 16 -20.80 9.69 -31.65
CA ASP A 16 -20.36 10.14 -32.97
C ASP A 16 -20.05 11.65 -32.90
N PRO A 17 -18.82 12.08 -33.24
CA PRO A 17 -18.42 13.48 -33.12
C PRO A 17 -19.17 14.42 -34.08
N GLN A 18 -19.73 13.91 -35.18
CA GLN A 18 -20.48 14.71 -36.16
C GLN A 18 -21.92 14.96 -35.71
N THR A 19 -22.56 13.97 -35.09
CA THR A 19 -23.99 14.03 -34.74
C THR A 19 -24.24 14.27 -33.25
N GLY A 20 -23.26 14.03 -32.39
CA GLY A 20 -23.39 14.05 -30.93
C GLY A 20 -24.26 12.91 -30.37
N GLN A 21 -24.75 12.00 -31.23
CA GLN A 21 -25.53 10.84 -30.81
C GLN A 21 -24.62 9.71 -30.32
N ALA A 22 -25.19 8.76 -29.57
CA ALA A 22 -24.45 7.57 -29.13
C ALA A 22 -23.89 6.83 -30.36
N ALA A 23 -22.60 6.52 -30.33
CA ALA A 23 -21.94 5.79 -31.41
C ALA A 23 -22.47 4.35 -31.49
N THR A 24 -22.51 3.80 -32.71
CA THR A 24 -22.87 2.39 -32.94
C THR A 24 -21.75 1.51 -32.39
N GLY A 25 -22.07 0.69 -31.38
CA GLY A 25 -21.14 -0.28 -30.79
C GLY A 25 -21.00 -1.56 -31.64
N PRO A 26 -20.57 -2.69 -31.04
CA PRO A 26 -20.39 -2.89 -29.60
C PRO A 26 -19.08 -2.31 -29.04
N PHE A 27 -19.09 -1.87 -27.78
CA PHE A 27 -17.93 -1.36 -27.05
C PHE A 27 -17.72 -2.13 -25.74
N PRO A 28 -16.48 -2.43 -25.33
CA PRO A 28 -16.21 -2.92 -23.98
C PRO A 28 -16.57 -1.90 -22.90
N VAL A 29 -16.85 -2.40 -21.70
CA VAL A 29 -17.26 -1.58 -20.55
C VAL A 29 -16.12 -1.50 -19.53
N LEU A 30 -15.75 -0.29 -19.11
CA LEU A 30 -14.85 -0.04 -17.99
C LEU A 30 -15.67 0.34 -16.76
N LEU A 31 -15.59 -0.51 -15.73
CA LEU A 31 -16.31 -0.37 -14.48
C LEU A 31 -15.38 0.18 -13.38
N SER A 32 -15.86 1.19 -12.68
CA SER A 32 -15.23 1.74 -11.48
C SER A 32 -16.26 1.83 -10.35
N VAL A 33 -15.87 1.43 -9.14
CA VAL A 33 -16.78 1.28 -8.01
C VAL A 33 -16.21 2.04 -6.80
N THR A 34 -16.79 3.19 -6.49
CA THR A 34 -16.20 4.20 -5.61
C THR A 34 -17.01 4.43 -4.33
N PRO A 35 -16.37 4.53 -3.16
CA PRO A 35 -17.05 4.95 -1.93
C PRO A 35 -16.98 6.47 -1.70
N TYR A 36 -16.47 7.23 -2.68
CA TYR A 36 -16.10 8.63 -2.53
C TYR A 36 -17.12 9.61 -3.14
N GLY A 37 -18.18 9.07 -3.75
CA GLY A 37 -19.18 9.82 -4.50
C GLY A 37 -18.70 10.14 -5.91
N LYS A 38 -19.34 9.55 -6.91
CA LYS A 38 -19.02 9.70 -8.35
C LYS A 38 -19.06 11.12 -8.93
N LYS A 39 -19.52 12.11 -8.15
CA LYS A 39 -19.60 13.53 -8.54
C LYS A 39 -18.70 14.46 -7.71
N ALA A 40 -17.73 13.90 -6.99
CA ALA A 40 -16.82 14.71 -6.17
C ALA A 40 -16.00 15.67 -7.04
N PRO A 41 -15.93 16.97 -6.69
CA PRO A 41 -15.07 17.91 -7.41
C PRO A 41 -13.58 17.63 -7.14
N PRO A 42 -12.66 18.12 -7.99
CA PRO A 42 -11.23 18.10 -7.67
C PRO A 42 -10.96 18.77 -6.31
N PRO A 43 -10.00 18.27 -5.52
CA PRO A 43 -9.08 17.14 -5.79
C PRO A 43 -9.69 15.77 -5.44
N ALA A 44 -10.87 15.73 -4.82
CA ALA A 44 -11.51 14.47 -4.45
C ALA A 44 -11.80 13.57 -5.66
N ALA A 45 -12.02 14.14 -6.85
CA ALA A 45 -12.10 13.39 -8.11
C ALA A 45 -10.85 12.54 -8.43
N GLN A 46 -9.65 12.96 -8.00
CA GLN A 46 -8.40 12.25 -8.30
C GLN A 46 -8.28 10.90 -7.56
N ILE A 47 -8.91 10.80 -6.38
CA ILE A 47 -9.01 9.56 -5.59
C ILE A 47 -10.38 8.90 -5.82
N GLY A 48 -11.39 9.74 -6.06
CA GLY A 48 -12.81 9.42 -6.13
C GLY A 48 -13.24 8.69 -7.39
N GLY A 49 -12.42 8.76 -8.43
CA GLY A 49 -12.85 8.48 -9.79
C GLY A 49 -13.66 9.64 -10.37
N GLY A 50 -13.69 9.69 -11.69
CA GLY A 50 -14.52 10.58 -12.50
C GLY A 50 -14.49 10.07 -13.93
N ALA A 51 -15.40 10.58 -14.77
CA ALA A 51 -15.42 10.20 -16.18
C ALA A 51 -14.01 10.35 -16.77
N THR A 52 -13.61 9.39 -17.59
CA THR A 52 -12.33 9.37 -18.29
C THR A 52 -12.56 9.61 -19.78
N PRO A 53 -12.81 10.88 -20.22
CA PRO A 53 -13.03 11.22 -21.62
C PRO A 53 -11.98 10.65 -22.57
N TYR A 54 -10.74 10.46 -22.09
CA TYR A 54 -9.67 9.86 -22.87
C TYR A 54 -10.01 8.43 -23.36
N LEU A 55 -10.56 7.58 -22.48
CA LEU A 55 -10.94 6.21 -22.80
C LEU A 55 -12.30 6.17 -23.51
N ILE A 56 -13.27 6.98 -23.08
CA ILE A 56 -14.60 7.06 -23.70
C ILE A 56 -14.50 7.45 -25.18
N LYS A 57 -13.68 8.46 -25.52
CA LYS A 57 -13.42 8.88 -26.91
C LYS A 57 -12.74 7.80 -27.76
N ARG A 58 -12.25 6.72 -27.16
CA ARG A 58 -11.55 5.61 -27.81
C ARG A 58 -12.36 4.31 -27.81
N GLY A 59 -13.69 4.43 -27.68
CA GLY A 59 -14.61 3.32 -27.84
C GLY A 59 -14.73 2.44 -26.59
N TYR A 60 -14.80 3.07 -25.42
CA TYR A 60 -15.16 2.41 -24.17
C TYR A 60 -16.45 3.01 -23.61
N ILE A 61 -17.35 2.16 -23.14
CA ILE A 61 -18.41 2.58 -22.24
C ILE A 61 -17.80 2.67 -20.84
N GLU A 62 -18.04 3.75 -20.11
CA GLU A 62 -17.58 3.87 -18.73
C GLU A 62 -18.77 3.87 -17.78
N ALA A 63 -18.77 2.95 -16.81
CA ALA A 63 -19.74 2.88 -15.74
C ALA A 63 -19.06 3.16 -14.39
N MET A 64 -19.51 4.22 -13.72
CA MET A 64 -19.04 4.60 -12.38
C MET A 64 -20.15 4.38 -11.37
N VAL A 65 -19.90 3.56 -10.34
CA VAL A 65 -20.92 3.12 -9.38
C VAL A 65 -20.54 3.56 -7.97
N ASP A 66 -21.48 4.15 -7.23
CA ASP A 66 -21.28 4.37 -5.81
C ASP A 66 -21.42 3.03 -5.05
N VAL A 67 -20.45 2.71 -4.21
CA VAL A 67 -20.50 1.56 -3.29
C VAL A 67 -21.78 1.60 -2.46
N ARG A 68 -22.30 0.43 -2.08
CA ARG A 68 -23.41 0.29 -1.12
C ARG A 68 -23.26 1.19 0.11
N GLY A 69 -24.32 1.90 0.45
CA GLY A 69 -24.36 2.83 1.59
C GLY A 69 -23.57 4.14 1.39
N THR A 70 -22.98 4.36 0.21
CA THR A 70 -22.18 5.57 -0.12
C THR A 70 -22.84 6.38 -1.24
N GLY A 71 -22.46 7.65 -1.38
CA GLY A 71 -22.95 8.53 -2.44
C GLY A 71 -24.48 8.52 -2.59
N ALA A 72 -24.96 8.07 -3.76
CA ALA A 72 -26.38 7.95 -4.06
C ALA A 72 -26.95 6.52 -3.91
N SER A 73 -26.13 5.52 -3.60
CA SER A 73 -26.52 4.12 -3.45
C SER A 73 -27.28 3.86 -2.15
N GLY A 74 -28.18 2.86 -2.18
CA GLY A 74 -28.87 2.35 -1.00
C GLY A 74 -28.00 1.38 -0.18
N GLY A 75 -28.57 0.84 0.90
CA GLY A 75 -27.90 -0.12 1.80
C GLY A 75 -27.02 0.52 2.87
N SER A 76 -26.22 -0.30 3.55
CA SER A 76 -25.27 0.09 4.60
C SER A 76 -23.83 -0.12 4.16
N PHE A 77 -22.93 0.77 4.60
CA PHE A 77 -21.51 0.67 4.30
C PHE A 77 -20.80 -0.19 5.35
N GLU A 78 -20.11 -1.22 4.88
CA GLU A 78 -19.15 -2.02 5.63
C GLU A 78 -17.95 -2.26 4.72
N MET A 79 -16.78 -1.76 5.13
CA MET A 79 -15.58 -1.70 4.28
C MET A 79 -15.17 -3.10 3.81
N PHE A 80 -15.21 -3.34 2.49
CA PHE A 80 -14.87 -4.60 1.82
C PHE A 80 -15.58 -5.87 2.34
N GLY A 81 -16.67 -5.74 3.10
CA GLY A 81 -17.43 -6.91 3.57
C GLY A 81 -17.97 -7.76 2.42
N ASP A 82 -18.26 -9.04 2.69
CA ASP A 82 -18.67 -10.04 1.69
C ASP A 82 -19.77 -9.56 0.73
N ARG A 83 -20.72 -8.77 1.24
CA ARG A 83 -21.80 -8.21 0.43
C ARG A 83 -21.29 -7.25 -0.66
N GLN A 84 -20.24 -6.47 -0.40
CA GLN A 84 -19.62 -5.61 -1.41
C GLN A 84 -18.91 -6.45 -2.49
N THR A 85 -18.22 -7.52 -2.09
CA THR A 85 -17.60 -8.45 -3.05
C THR A 85 -18.64 -9.06 -3.98
N GLN A 86 -19.78 -9.52 -3.44
CA GLN A 86 -20.90 -10.02 -4.24
C GLN A 86 -21.53 -8.93 -5.12
N ASP A 87 -21.66 -7.70 -4.62
CA ASP A 87 -22.11 -6.57 -5.44
C ASP A 87 -21.15 -6.32 -6.61
N GLY A 88 -19.83 -6.50 -6.43
CA GLY A 88 -18.85 -6.44 -7.51
C GLY A 88 -19.13 -7.45 -8.62
N VAL A 89 -19.42 -8.69 -8.28
CA VAL A 89 -19.81 -9.75 -9.23
C VAL A 89 -21.12 -9.40 -9.96
N ASP A 90 -22.14 -8.97 -9.20
CA ASP A 90 -23.43 -8.53 -9.77
C ASP A 90 -23.25 -7.36 -10.74
N LEU A 91 -22.38 -6.40 -10.40
CA LEU A 91 -22.09 -5.22 -11.22
C LEU A 91 -21.32 -5.57 -12.49
N VAL A 92 -20.37 -6.49 -12.43
CA VAL A 92 -19.65 -7.00 -13.61
C VAL A 92 -20.64 -7.63 -14.60
N ASN A 93 -21.54 -8.48 -14.11
CA ASN A 93 -22.56 -9.12 -14.95
C ASN A 93 -23.54 -8.09 -15.52
N TRP A 94 -24.03 -7.17 -14.70
CA TRP A 94 -24.91 -6.08 -15.16
C TRP A 94 -24.22 -5.20 -16.22
N ALA A 95 -22.97 -4.79 -15.97
CA ALA A 95 -22.19 -3.95 -16.87
C ALA A 95 -22.03 -4.60 -18.25
N SER A 96 -21.80 -5.91 -18.30
CA SER A 96 -21.67 -6.66 -19.56
C SER A 96 -22.93 -6.58 -20.45
N THR A 97 -24.10 -6.31 -19.86
CA THR A 97 -25.40 -6.28 -20.56
C THR A 97 -25.87 -4.86 -20.93
N LEU A 98 -25.06 -3.83 -20.70
CA LEU A 98 -25.42 -2.46 -21.06
C LEU A 98 -25.71 -2.33 -22.57
N PRO A 99 -26.61 -1.42 -22.99
CA PRO A 99 -26.81 -1.11 -24.40
C PRO A 99 -25.48 -0.82 -25.11
N ASN A 100 -25.28 -1.35 -26.31
CA ASN A 100 -24.02 -1.23 -27.07
C ASN A 100 -22.78 -1.86 -26.39
N SER A 101 -22.93 -2.67 -25.35
CA SER A 101 -21.82 -3.43 -24.76
C SER A 101 -21.36 -4.58 -25.67
N SER A 102 -20.06 -4.86 -25.68
CA SER A 102 -19.49 -6.07 -26.30
C SER A 102 -19.58 -7.32 -25.41
N GLY A 103 -20.12 -7.19 -24.20
CA GLY A 103 -20.12 -8.24 -23.19
C GLY A 103 -18.80 -8.38 -22.43
N ARG A 104 -17.74 -7.64 -22.81
CA ARG A 104 -16.45 -7.67 -22.12
C ARG A 104 -16.34 -6.49 -21.15
N VAL A 105 -15.95 -6.79 -19.92
CA VAL A 105 -15.82 -5.83 -18.82
C VAL A 105 -14.37 -5.77 -18.35
N GLY A 106 -13.92 -4.56 -18.07
CA GLY A 106 -12.67 -4.29 -17.37
C GLY A 106 -12.95 -3.44 -16.15
N MET A 107 -12.08 -3.49 -15.15
CA MET A 107 -12.19 -2.59 -14.00
C MET A 107 -10.93 -1.76 -13.82
N PHE A 108 -11.07 -0.55 -13.28
CA PHE A 108 -9.94 0.34 -13.03
C PHE A 108 -10.24 1.31 -11.88
N GLY A 109 -9.16 1.88 -11.34
CA GLY A 109 -9.24 2.90 -10.30
C GLY A 109 -8.11 2.79 -9.29
N ILE A 110 -8.08 3.79 -8.40
CA ILE A 110 -7.03 3.96 -7.39
C ILE A 110 -7.55 3.66 -5.97
N SER A 111 -6.67 3.23 -5.08
CA SER A 111 -6.97 3.10 -3.64
C SER A 111 -8.08 2.08 -3.36
N TYR A 112 -9.20 2.50 -2.74
CA TYR A 112 -10.34 1.62 -2.51
C TYR A 112 -10.89 1.00 -3.79
N LEU A 113 -10.94 1.77 -4.90
CA LEU A 113 -11.38 1.24 -6.19
C LEU A 113 -10.44 0.11 -6.65
N ALA A 114 -9.15 0.21 -6.33
CA ALA A 114 -8.14 -0.80 -6.64
C ALA A 114 -8.28 -2.04 -5.75
N ILE A 115 -8.51 -1.86 -4.45
CA ILE A 115 -8.71 -2.98 -3.52
C ILE A 115 -10.01 -3.74 -3.87
N ASN A 116 -11.10 -3.03 -4.17
CA ASN A 116 -12.35 -3.65 -4.60
C ASN A 116 -12.20 -4.42 -5.93
N GLN A 117 -11.33 -3.99 -6.85
CA GLN A 117 -11.01 -4.76 -8.06
C GLN A 117 -10.44 -6.13 -7.72
N LEU A 118 -9.53 -6.22 -6.74
CA LEU A 118 -8.91 -7.49 -6.34
C LEU A 118 -9.96 -8.45 -5.79
N PHE A 119 -10.82 -7.99 -4.87
CA PHE A 119 -11.91 -8.81 -4.34
C PHE A 119 -12.90 -9.24 -5.42
N THR A 120 -13.31 -8.32 -6.29
CA THR A 120 -14.25 -8.63 -7.37
C THR A 120 -13.65 -9.65 -8.35
N ALA A 121 -12.40 -9.44 -8.77
CA ALA A 121 -11.72 -10.33 -9.71
C ALA A 121 -11.44 -11.72 -9.11
N ALA A 122 -11.28 -11.82 -7.80
CA ALA A 122 -11.13 -13.09 -7.10
C ALA A 122 -12.46 -13.85 -6.97
N ALA A 123 -13.58 -13.12 -6.85
CA ALA A 123 -14.90 -13.70 -6.59
C ALA A 123 -15.70 -14.05 -7.85
N VAL A 124 -15.30 -13.54 -9.02
CA VAL A 124 -15.88 -13.99 -10.30
C VAL A 124 -15.47 -15.44 -10.62
N GLY A 125 -16.08 -16.06 -11.63
CA GLY A 125 -15.64 -17.35 -12.17
C GLY A 125 -14.84 -17.21 -13.47
N PRO A 126 -14.24 -18.29 -14.00
CA PRO A 126 -13.45 -18.27 -15.24
C PRO A 126 -14.25 -17.84 -16.49
N ASP A 127 -15.56 -18.10 -16.50
CA ASP A 127 -16.47 -17.71 -17.59
C ASP A 127 -17.01 -16.28 -17.45
N SER A 128 -16.54 -15.54 -16.44
CA SER A 128 -16.98 -14.18 -16.17
C SER A 128 -16.73 -13.22 -17.33
N PRO A 129 -17.60 -12.22 -17.55
CA PRO A 129 -17.33 -11.15 -18.50
C PRO A 129 -16.18 -10.22 -18.09
N LEU A 130 -15.68 -10.27 -16.84
CA LEU A 130 -14.50 -9.54 -16.41
C LEU A 130 -13.22 -10.13 -17.02
N LYS A 131 -12.54 -9.38 -17.87
CA LYS A 131 -11.34 -9.86 -18.60
C LYS A 131 -10.04 -9.21 -18.13
N ALA A 132 -10.08 -7.98 -17.64
CA ALA A 132 -8.88 -7.30 -17.15
C ALA A 132 -9.18 -6.26 -16.05
N ILE A 133 -8.24 -6.11 -15.11
CA ILE A 133 -8.26 -5.08 -14.07
C ILE A 133 -6.97 -4.24 -14.11
N PHE A 134 -7.08 -2.98 -13.67
CA PHE A 134 -5.97 -2.03 -13.55
C PHE A 134 -5.98 -1.39 -12.15
N PRO A 135 -5.62 -2.15 -11.10
CA PRO A 135 -5.54 -1.67 -9.72
C PRO A 135 -4.34 -0.74 -9.49
N VAL A 136 -4.60 0.50 -9.09
CA VAL A 136 -3.58 1.51 -8.74
C VAL A 136 -3.54 1.71 -7.22
N MET A 137 -2.37 1.57 -6.60
CA MET A 137 -2.12 1.72 -5.16
C MET A 137 -3.07 0.85 -4.32
N ALA A 138 -3.08 -0.47 -4.57
CA ALA A 138 -3.88 -1.43 -3.82
C ALA A 138 -3.10 -2.03 -2.65
N ALA A 139 -3.77 -2.18 -1.50
CA ALA A 139 -3.27 -2.97 -0.37
C ALA A 139 -3.19 -4.46 -0.70
N ASN A 140 -2.36 -5.19 0.06
CA ASN A 140 -2.36 -6.65 0.13
C ASN A 140 -3.02 -7.11 1.43
N ASP A 141 -2.74 -6.43 2.54
CA ASP A 141 -3.35 -6.68 3.85
C ASP A 141 -3.63 -5.33 4.52
N PHE A 142 -4.90 -4.96 4.71
CA PHE A 142 -5.22 -3.63 5.22
C PHE A 142 -4.78 -3.42 6.69
N TYR A 143 -4.78 -4.47 7.52
CA TYR A 143 -4.31 -4.36 8.91
C TYR A 143 -2.84 -3.93 8.90
N ARG A 144 -2.02 -4.67 8.16
CA ARG A 144 -0.59 -4.41 8.12
C ARG A 144 -0.31 -3.15 7.33
N ASP A 145 -0.92 -2.94 6.16
CA ASP A 145 -0.53 -1.89 5.22
C ASP A 145 -0.98 -0.49 5.64
N ALA A 146 -2.09 -0.37 6.38
CA ALA A 146 -2.63 0.95 6.74
C ALA A 146 -3.08 1.09 8.20
N ALA A 147 -3.55 0.01 8.85
CA ALA A 147 -4.09 0.12 10.20
C ALA A 147 -3.00 0.12 11.27
N ALA A 148 -1.96 -0.69 11.11
CA ALA A 148 -0.88 -0.85 12.08
C ALA A 148 0.46 -1.21 11.41
N MET A 149 1.56 -0.69 11.95
CA MET A 149 2.93 -1.09 11.56
C MET A 149 3.58 -1.84 12.70
N GLY A 150 3.88 -3.13 12.49
CA GLY A 150 4.43 -4.03 13.51
C GLY A 150 3.66 -4.03 14.84
N GLY A 151 2.33 -4.03 14.76
CA GLY A 151 1.44 -3.98 15.92
C GLY A 151 1.17 -2.57 16.48
N VAL A 152 1.85 -1.53 15.99
CA VAL A 152 1.59 -0.15 16.43
C VAL A 152 0.50 0.49 15.57
N PRO A 153 -0.65 0.89 16.14
CA PRO A 153 -1.74 1.46 15.33
C PRO A 153 -1.43 2.85 14.74
N HIS A 154 -1.81 3.03 13.47
CA HIS A 154 -1.83 4.31 12.77
C HIS A 154 -3.11 5.11 13.10
N LEU A 155 -3.31 5.45 14.37
CA LEU A 155 -4.59 6.03 14.83
C LEU A 155 -4.96 7.36 14.18
N ARG A 156 -3.97 8.16 13.77
CA ARG A 156 -4.23 9.38 12.99
C ARG A 156 -4.70 9.04 11.58
N THR A 157 -4.09 8.06 10.93
CA THR A 157 -4.49 7.57 9.61
C THR A 157 -5.89 6.97 9.67
N ILE A 158 -6.19 6.10 10.64
CA ILE A 158 -7.54 5.53 10.83
C ILE A 158 -8.59 6.65 11.03
N ARG A 159 -8.27 7.67 11.84
CA ARG A 159 -9.14 8.85 11.99
C ARG A 159 -9.27 9.66 10.71
N ALA A 160 -8.18 9.81 9.94
CA ALA A 160 -8.18 10.51 8.66
C ALA A 160 -9.02 9.77 7.61
N TYR A 161 -8.91 8.45 7.51
CA TYR A 161 -9.81 7.63 6.69
C TYR A 161 -11.27 7.86 7.09
N GLY A 162 -11.61 7.75 8.38
CA GLY A 162 -12.97 8.02 8.85
C GLY A 162 -13.46 9.44 8.52
N ALA A 163 -12.57 10.45 8.61
CA ALA A 163 -12.88 11.83 8.25
C ALA A 163 -13.07 12.02 6.74
N VAL A 164 -12.25 11.39 5.90
CA VAL A 164 -12.38 11.39 4.43
C VAL A 164 -13.69 10.74 4.01
N TYR A 165 -14.04 9.58 4.59
CA TYR A 165 -15.33 8.94 4.32
C TYR A 165 -16.50 9.82 4.74
N THR A 166 -16.40 10.49 5.90
CA THR A 166 -17.42 11.44 6.38
C THR A 166 -17.56 12.64 5.45
N LEU A 167 -16.43 13.24 5.05
CA LEU A 167 -16.41 14.38 4.13
C LEU A 167 -17.05 14.02 2.78
N LEU A 168 -16.63 12.91 2.19
CA LEU A 168 -17.03 12.53 0.84
C LEU A 168 -18.47 11.97 0.75
N ASN A 169 -18.98 11.36 1.83
CA ASN A 169 -20.33 10.77 1.84
C ASN A 169 -21.40 11.61 2.54
N VAL A 170 -21.01 12.64 3.29
CA VAL A 170 -21.95 13.52 4.00
C VAL A 170 -21.88 14.95 3.45
N VAL A 171 -20.69 15.49 3.21
CA VAL A 171 -20.54 16.90 2.78
C VAL A 171 -20.75 17.05 1.28
N ASN A 172 -20.23 16.14 0.45
CA ASN A 172 -20.37 16.20 -1.00
C ASN A 172 -21.86 16.14 -1.48
N PRO A 173 -22.72 15.25 -0.95
CA PRO A 173 -24.16 15.28 -1.25
C PRO A 173 -24.88 16.53 -0.68
N THR A 174 -24.31 17.21 0.31
CA THR A 174 -24.85 18.48 0.85
C THR A 174 -24.49 19.67 -0.05
N LEU A 175 -23.36 19.62 -0.76
CA LEU A 175 -23.00 20.62 -1.78
C LEU A 175 -23.91 20.52 -3.02
N GLU A 176 -24.36 19.31 -3.37
CA GLU A 176 -25.41 19.11 -4.39
C GLU A 176 -26.78 19.73 -3.99
N LEU A 177 -27.03 20.06 -2.71
CA LEU A 177 -28.20 20.86 -2.32
C LEU A 177 -28.06 22.33 -2.72
N LEU A 178 -26.85 22.88 -2.76
CA LEU A 178 -26.56 24.30 -2.97
C LEU A 178 -26.33 24.64 -4.45
N ALA A 179 -25.91 23.68 -5.26
CA ALA A 179 -25.72 23.83 -6.71
C ALA A 179 -26.34 22.65 -7.47
N PRO A 180 -27.66 22.65 -7.71
CA PRO A 180 -28.30 21.63 -8.53
C PRO A 180 -27.86 21.86 -9.99
N GLY A 181 -26.89 21.08 -10.47
CA GLY A 181 -26.65 20.99 -11.91
C GLY A 181 -27.94 20.58 -12.65
N GLY A 182 -28.00 20.77 -13.97
CA GLY A 182 -29.20 20.61 -14.81
C GLY A 182 -29.79 19.19 -14.94
N HIS A 183 -29.56 18.29 -13.98
CA HIS A 183 -30.04 16.91 -14.02
C HIS A 183 -31.37 16.74 -13.22
N PRO A 184 -32.46 16.26 -13.84
CA PRO A 184 -33.80 16.22 -13.23
C PRO A 184 -34.06 15.06 -12.24
N ARG A 185 -33.05 14.26 -11.84
CA ARG A 185 -33.25 13.08 -10.97
C ARG A 185 -32.90 13.35 -9.50
N PRO A 186 -33.61 12.74 -8.52
CA PRO A 186 -33.65 13.23 -7.15
C PRO A 186 -32.36 12.98 -6.38
N ARG A 187 -32.05 13.98 -5.54
CA ARG A 187 -31.19 13.97 -4.35
C ARG A 187 -31.30 12.63 -3.61
N SER A 188 -30.19 11.98 -3.33
CA SER A 188 -30.14 10.65 -2.70
C SER A 188 -30.84 10.61 -1.33
N GLY A 189 -32.15 10.33 -1.33
CA GLY A 189 -32.99 10.21 -0.13
C GLY A 189 -33.15 11.50 0.71
N GLY A 190 -32.78 12.66 0.15
CA GLY A 190 -32.85 13.97 0.83
C GLY A 190 -31.95 14.09 2.07
N LEU A 191 -32.17 15.15 2.86
CA LEU A 191 -31.40 15.44 4.08
C LEU A 191 -31.45 14.27 5.10
N THR A 192 -32.54 13.49 5.09
CA THR A 192 -32.73 12.33 5.97
C THR A 192 -31.72 11.21 5.67
N ALA A 193 -31.51 10.86 4.40
CA ALA A 193 -30.54 9.84 4.02
C ALA A 193 -29.09 10.30 4.24
N VAL A 194 -28.78 11.58 3.99
CA VAL A 194 -27.47 12.16 4.33
C VAL A 194 -27.21 12.11 5.85
N ARG A 195 -28.21 12.45 6.67
CA ARG A 195 -28.13 12.33 8.13
C ARG A 195 -27.97 10.88 8.59
N GLN A 196 -28.69 9.94 7.96
CA GLN A 196 -28.56 8.51 8.26
C GLN A 196 -27.16 7.99 7.94
N ARG A 197 -26.63 8.29 6.74
CA ARG A 197 -25.25 7.94 6.36
C ARG A 197 -24.20 8.51 7.32
N GLY A 198 -24.35 9.78 7.71
CA GLY A 198 -23.48 10.38 8.71
C GLY A 198 -23.58 9.71 10.09
N ARG A 199 -24.75 9.18 10.48
CA ARG A 199 -24.89 8.36 11.70
C ARG A 199 -24.21 7.01 11.53
N ASP A 200 -24.40 6.33 10.42
CA ASP A 200 -23.87 4.98 10.18
C ASP A 200 -22.33 5.01 10.12
N GLN A 201 -21.74 5.99 9.45
CA GLN A 201 -20.28 6.16 9.43
C GLN A 201 -19.69 6.49 10.81
N ARG A 202 -20.35 7.36 11.59
CA ARG A 202 -19.92 7.62 12.98
C ARG A 202 -20.05 6.38 13.86
N ARG A 203 -21.09 5.58 13.66
CA ARG A 203 -21.30 4.30 14.36
C ARG A 203 -20.28 3.23 13.95
N TYR A 204 -19.74 3.31 12.75
CA TYR A 204 -18.66 2.42 12.30
C TYR A 204 -17.29 2.87 12.83
N PHE A 205 -16.80 4.03 12.42
CA PHE A 205 -15.42 4.47 12.72
C PHE A 205 -15.21 4.91 14.17
N GLY A 206 -16.23 5.46 14.84
CA GLY A 206 -16.12 5.96 16.21
C GLY A 206 -15.77 4.85 17.22
N PRO A 207 -16.60 3.80 17.32
CA PRO A 207 -16.32 2.63 18.14
C PRO A 207 -15.01 1.93 17.76
N LEU A 208 -14.72 1.79 16.45
CA LEU A 208 -13.47 1.19 15.97
C LEU A 208 -12.23 1.92 16.49
N VAL A 209 -12.18 3.25 16.37
CA VAL A 209 -11.05 4.04 16.91
C VAL A 209 -10.97 3.94 18.43
N ALA A 210 -12.12 3.95 19.12
CA ALA A 210 -12.16 3.85 20.57
C ALA A 210 -11.68 2.48 21.08
N ASP A 211 -12.03 1.41 20.36
CA ASP A 211 -11.63 0.04 20.62
C ASP A 211 -10.12 -0.13 20.39
N ALA A 212 -9.61 0.28 19.23
CA ALA A 212 -8.17 0.29 18.90
C ALA A 212 -7.35 0.99 20.00
N MET A 213 -7.78 2.20 20.41
CA MET A 213 -7.11 3.00 21.45
C MET A 213 -7.02 2.30 22.80
N LYS A 214 -8.00 1.45 23.12
CA LYS A 214 -8.07 0.69 24.37
C LYS A 214 -7.30 -0.63 24.32
N GLY A 215 -6.78 -1.04 23.16
CA GLY A 215 -6.22 -2.38 22.96
C GLY A 215 -7.32 -3.45 22.81
N GLY A 216 -8.46 -3.07 22.25
CA GLY A 216 -9.55 -3.97 21.90
C GLY A 216 -9.24 -4.83 20.69
N GLU A 217 -10.25 -5.49 20.14
CA GLU A 217 -10.10 -6.48 19.06
C GLU A 217 -9.46 -5.89 17.81
N VAL A 218 -9.86 -4.68 17.41
CA VAL A 218 -9.36 -4.06 16.17
C VAL A 218 -7.90 -3.58 16.27
N ALA A 219 -7.28 -3.63 17.45
CA ALA A 219 -5.84 -3.34 17.61
C ALA A 219 -4.95 -4.51 17.16
N TYR A 220 -5.52 -5.71 17.07
CA TYR A 220 -4.81 -6.93 16.71
C TYR A 220 -5.22 -7.40 15.33
N ASP A 221 -4.36 -8.19 14.70
CA ASP A 221 -4.70 -8.89 13.47
C ASP A 221 -5.67 -10.03 13.81
N GLY A 222 -6.87 -10.02 13.26
CA GLY A 222 -7.94 -10.90 13.71
C GLY A 222 -9.16 -10.81 12.80
N THR A 223 -10.26 -11.46 13.20
CA THR A 223 -11.43 -11.70 12.32
C THR A 223 -12.02 -10.44 11.71
N PHE A 224 -11.94 -9.30 12.41
CA PHE A 224 -12.37 -8.01 11.88
C PHE A 224 -11.62 -7.61 10.59
N TRP A 225 -10.34 -7.98 10.47
CA TRP A 225 -9.47 -7.62 9.35
C TRP A 225 -9.54 -8.61 8.18
N ASP A 226 -10.08 -9.82 8.37
CA ASP A 226 -10.12 -10.87 7.34
C ASP A 226 -10.85 -10.40 6.07
N ALA A 227 -11.99 -9.71 6.21
CA ALA A 227 -12.73 -9.15 5.08
C ALA A 227 -11.98 -8.03 4.32
N MET A 228 -10.90 -7.50 4.90
CA MET A 228 -10.09 -6.42 4.32
C MET A 228 -8.69 -6.92 3.90
N ARG A 229 -8.53 -8.24 3.70
CA ARG A 229 -7.26 -8.88 3.32
C ARG A 229 -7.32 -9.43 1.89
N PRO A 230 -7.01 -8.62 0.84
CA PRO A 230 -6.87 -9.11 -0.53
C PRO A 230 -5.94 -10.31 -0.67
N ASP A 231 -4.86 -10.33 0.11
CA ASP A 231 -3.89 -11.43 0.21
C ASP A 231 -4.55 -12.82 0.33
N ALA A 232 -5.68 -12.94 1.01
CA ALA A 232 -6.38 -14.22 1.18
C ALA A 232 -7.12 -14.71 -0.08
N VAL A 233 -7.30 -13.85 -1.10
CA VAL A 233 -8.15 -14.14 -2.26
C VAL A 233 -7.48 -13.85 -3.60
N VAL A 234 -6.38 -13.10 -3.65
CA VAL A 234 -5.74 -12.68 -4.91
C VAL A 234 -5.28 -13.87 -5.77
N GLY A 235 -4.89 -15.00 -5.19
CA GLY A 235 -4.55 -16.21 -5.95
C GLY A 235 -5.68 -16.69 -6.87
N ASN A 236 -6.95 -16.53 -6.44
CA ASN A 236 -8.12 -16.92 -7.23
C ASN A 236 -8.26 -16.13 -8.53
N ILE A 237 -7.70 -14.91 -8.61
CA ILE A 237 -7.74 -14.08 -9.81
C ILE A 237 -7.01 -14.78 -10.97
N ALA A 238 -5.89 -15.45 -10.68
CA ALA A 238 -5.14 -16.21 -11.67
C ALA A 238 -5.96 -17.40 -12.20
N ALA A 239 -6.66 -18.11 -11.31
CA ALA A 239 -7.56 -19.21 -11.67
C ALA A 239 -8.76 -18.74 -12.51
N ASN A 240 -9.26 -17.54 -12.24
CA ASN A 240 -10.34 -16.90 -13.02
C ASN A 240 -9.87 -16.37 -14.38
N GLY A 241 -8.56 -16.41 -14.67
CA GLY A 241 -8.00 -16.01 -15.96
C GLY A 241 -8.07 -14.50 -16.25
N VAL A 242 -8.34 -13.67 -15.23
CA VAL A 242 -8.44 -12.21 -15.34
C VAL A 242 -7.04 -11.59 -15.41
N ALA A 243 -6.79 -10.73 -16.38
CA ALA A 243 -5.52 -10.03 -16.49
C ALA A 243 -5.42 -8.90 -15.45
N VAL A 244 -4.27 -8.77 -14.77
CA VAL A 244 -4.02 -7.78 -13.72
C VAL A 244 -2.82 -6.89 -14.06
N PHE A 245 -3.04 -5.58 -14.12
CA PHE A 245 -1.97 -4.58 -14.16
C PHE A 245 -1.91 -3.80 -12.85
N LEU A 246 -0.97 -4.17 -11.98
CA LEU A 246 -0.73 -3.52 -10.70
C LEU A 246 0.12 -2.25 -10.91
N VAL A 247 -0.29 -1.15 -10.28
CA VAL A 247 0.55 0.05 -10.14
C VAL A 247 0.72 0.34 -8.64
N GLY A 248 1.94 0.53 -8.17
CA GLY A 248 2.22 0.88 -6.77
C GLY A 248 3.30 1.95 -6.65
N GLY A 249 3.59 2.37 -5.41
CA GLY A 249 4.53 3.44 -5.13
C GLY A 249 5.44 3.12 -3.96
N TRP A 250 6.74 3.43 -4.10
CA TRP A 250 7.71 3.24 -3.02
C TRP A 250 7.48 4.16 -1.82
N HIS A 251 6.79 5.30 -2.02
CA HIS A 251 6.38 6.22 -0.95
C HIS A 251 4.89 6.07 -0.56
N ASP A 252 4.19 5.09 -1.14
CA ASP A 252 2.76 4.91 -0.93
C ASP A 252 2.43 4.42 0.50
N ALA A 253 1.21 4.66 0.97
CA ALA A 253 0.74 4.07 2.23
C ALA A 253 0.67 2.54 2.11
N PHE A 254 0.29 2.00 0.95
CA PHE A 254 0.26 0.57 0.65
C PHE A 254 1.58 0.08 0.02
N GLN A 255 2.72 0.60 0.49
CA GLN A 255 4.06 0.36 -0.07
C GLN A 255 4.38 -1.12 -0.35
N ARG A 256 3.89 -2.03 0.50
CA ARG A 256 4.07 -3.49 0.36
C ARG A 256 3.08 -4.17 -0.58
N GLY A 257 1.92 -3.56 -0.77
CA GLY A 257 0.74 -4.22 -1.33
C GLY A 257 0.98 -4.75 -2.74
N ALA A 258 1.39 -3.86 -3.65
CA ALA A 258 1.57 -4.22 -5.05
C ALA A 258 2.67 -5.29 -5.29
N PRO A 259 3.87 -5.22 -4.69
CA PRO A 259 4.86 -6.29 -4.79
C PRO A 259 4.40 -7.66 -4.26
N LEU A 260 3.68 -7.68 -3.12
CA LEU A 260 3.17 -8.93 -2.54
C LEU A 260 2.01 -9.52 -3.35
N ASN A 261 1.10 -8.67 -3.84
CA ASN A 261 0.04 -9.09 -4.76
C ASN A 261 0.63 -9.67 -6.05
N TYR A 262 1.67 -9.05 -6.61
CA TYR A 262 2.39 -9.54 -7.79
C TYR A 262 3.01 -10.92 -7.56
N ALA A 263 3.78 -11.08 -6.48
CA ALA A 263 4.39 -12.37 -6.15
C ALA A 263 3.34 -13.48 -5.95
N THR A 264 2.24 -13.16 -5.25
CA THR A 264 1.14 -14.09 -5.00
C THR A 264 0.48 -14.55 -6.29
N LEU A 265 0.13 -13.61 -7.17
CA LEU A 265 -0.48 -13.90 -8.47
C LEU A 265 0.44 -14.75 -9.37
N GLN A 266 1.73 -14.41 -9.44
CA GLN A 266 2.68 -15.18 -10.25
C GLN A 266 2.94 -16.58 -9.66
N ASN A 267 2.98 -16.72 -8.35
CA ASN A 267 3.09 -18.03 -7.70
C ASN A 267 1.85 -18.89 -7.95
N ALA A 268 0.64 -18.32 -7.82
CA ALA A 268 -0.60 -19.02 -8.13
C ALA A 268 -0.62 -19.50 -9.59
N PHE A 269 -0.23 -18.64 -10.54
CA PHE A 269 -0.08 -19.02 -11.94
C PHE A 269 0.94 -20.15 -12.15
N ALA A 270 2.08 -20.10 -11.45
CA ALA A 270 3.12 -21.12 -11.54
C ALA A 270 2.83 -22.41 -10.74
N GLY A 271 1.65 -22.53 -10.12
CA GLY A 271 1.28 -23.68 -9.28
C GLY A 271 2.14 -23.79 -8.00
N ARG A 272 2.63 -22.67 -7.48
CA ARG A 272 3.48 -22.58 -6.29
C ARG A 272 2.67 -22.10 -5.09
N ALA A 273 3.22 -22.32 -3.89
CA ALA A 273 2.67 -21.76 -2.67
C ALA A 273 2.57 -20.22 -2.78
N GLU A 274 1.36 -19.71 -2.67
CA GLU A 274 0.99 -18.32 -2.95
C GLU A 274 1.83 -17.30 -2.19
N HIS A 275 2.01 -17.50 -0.89
CA HIS A 275 2.69 -16.54 0.00
C HIS A 275 4.20 -16.74 0.12
N SER A 276 4.80 -17.65 -0.66
CA SER A 276 6.26 -17.83 -0.72
C SER A 276 6.94 -16.74 -1.56
N PRO A 277 8.25 -16.51 -1.43
CA PRO A 277 8.96 -15.71 -2.41
C PRO A 277 8.87 -16.40 -3.79
N MET A 278 8.83 -15.59 -4.85
CA MET A 278 9.02 -16.14 -6.20
C MET A 278 10.40 -16.80 -6.28
N LYS A 279 10.49 -17.93 -6.99
CA LYS A 279 11.78 -18.55 -7.31
C LYS A 279 12.41 -17.80 -8.49
N PRO A 280 13.71 -17.45 -8.43
CA PRO A 280 14.41 -16.88 -9.57
C PRO A 280 14.21 -17.71 -10.83
N GLY A 281 13.79 -17.06 -11.92
CA GLY A 281 13.58 -17.71 -13.22
C GLY A 281 12.34 -18.60 -13.31
N GLN A 282 11.42 -18.56 -12.35
CA GLN A 282 10.16 -19.29 -12.47
C GLN A 282 9.32 -18.80 -13.69
N PRO A 283 8.42 -19.64 -14.22
CA PRO A 283 7.47 -19.18 -15.23
C PRO A 283 6.64 -18.00 -14.71
N VAL A 284 6.46 -16.99 -15.55
CA VAL A 284 5.66 -15.79 -15.26
C VAL A 284 4.57 -15.64 -16.30
N SER A 285 3.41 -15.16 -15.88
CA SER A 285 2.30 -14.85 -16.78
C SER A 285 2.42 -13.43 -17.32
N GLU A 286 2.18 -13.25 -18.62
CA GLU A 286 2.05 -11.93 -19.25
C GLU A 286 0.75 -11.21 -18.84
N LYS A 287 -0.22 -11.97 -18.31
CA LYS A 287 -1.47 -11.44 -17.75
C LYS A 287 -1.24 -10.68 -16.44
N ILE A 288 -0.08 -10.83 -15.81
CA ILE A 288 0.22 -10.22 -14.50
C ILE A 288 1.40 -9.27 -14.68
N ARG A 289 1.14 -7.97 -14.54
CA ARG A 289 2.16 -6.92 -14.64
C ARG A 289 2.19 -6.06 -13.39
N LEU A 290 3.37 -5.56 -13.04
CA LEU A 290 3.62 -4.65 -11.94
C LEU A 290 4.43 -3.46 -12.41
N LEU A 291 3.95 -2.25 -12.10
CA LEU A 291 4.65 -1.00 -12.26
C LEU A 291 4.84 -0.33 -10.91
N MET A 292 6.08 -0.05 -10.52
CA MET A 292 6.40 0.68 -9.30
C MET A 292 7.16 1.97 -9.62
N GLY A 293 6.95 3.02 -8.82
CA GLY A 293 7.73 4.25 -8.95
C GLY A 293 7.89 4.99 -7.63
N PRO A 294 8.69 6.05 -7.58
CA PRO A 294 8.89 6.87 -6.38
C PRO A 294 7.69 7.80 -6.15
N TRP A 295 6.52 7.20 -6.00
CA TRP A 295 5.24 7.89 -5.94
C TRP A 295 4.61 7.75 -4.57
N TYR A 296 3.94 8.81 -4.14
CA TYR A 296 2.95 8.77 -3.08
C TYR A 296 1.58 8.37 -3.65
N HIS A 297 0.66 8.03 -2.74
CA HIS A 297 -0.72 7.66 -3.03
C HIS A 297 -1.43 8.66 -3.96
N VAL A 298 -1.30 9.95 -3.65
CA VAL A 298 -1.80 11.05 -4.46
C VAL A 298 -0.59 11.83 -4.98
N SER A 299 -0.23 11.58 -6.24
CA SER A 299 0.87 12.25 -6.92
C SER A 299 0.62 12.33 -8.43
N ASN A 300 1.51 12.99 -9.17
CA ASN A 300 1.42 13.07 -10.63
C ASN A 300 2.14 11.90 -11.35
N PHE A 301 2.54 10.85 -10.62
CA PHE A 301 3.25 9.69 -11.15
C PHE A 301 4.50 10.05 -11.97
N GLY A 302 5.22 11.11 -11.59
CA GLY A 302 6.40 11.57 -12.35
C GLY A 302 6.08 12.07 -13.76
N GLY A 303 4.82 12.45 -14.03
CA GLY A 303 4.34 12.85 -15.35
C GLY A 303 3.84 11.70 -16.23
N LEU A 304 3.84 10.46 -15.70
CA LEU A 304 3.36 9.30 -16.44
C LEU A 304 1.86 9.42 -16.78
N HIS A 305 1.52 9.24 -18.06
CA HIS A 305 0.14 9.22 -18.52
C HIS A 305 -0.49 7.84 -18.29
N LEU A 306 -0.98 7.57 -17.07
CA LEU A 306 -1.61 6.29 -16.71
C LEU A 306 -2.76 5.89 -17.65
N ASN A 307 -3.55 6.85 -18.14
CA ASN A 307 -4.63 6.56 -19.08
C ASN A 307 -4.13 5.96 -20.40
N SER A 308 -2.91 6.27 -20.83
CA SER A 308 -2.31 5.67 -22.02
C SER A 308 -1.92 4.20 -21.79
N LEU A 309 -1.46 3.88 -20.58
CA LEU A 309 -1.17 2.49 -20.18
C LEU A 309 -2.46 1.68 -20.03
N GLN A 310 -3.47 2.26 -19.37
CA GLN A 310 -4.81 1.68 -19.27
C GLN A 310 -5.40 1.39 -20.64
N LEU A 311 -5.29 2.33 -21.58
CA LEU A 311 -5.76 2.13 -22.95
C LEU A 311 -5.11 0.92 -23.61
N ARG A 312 -3.76 0.84 -23.61
CA ARG A 312 -3.07 -0.32 -24.20
C ARG A 312 -3.46 -1.63 -23.51
N TRP A 313 -3.50 -1.63 -22.19
CA TRP A 313 -3.89 -2.81 -21.41
C TRP A 313 -5.30 -3.29 -21.76
N PHE A 314 -6.26 -2.38 -21.81
CA PHE A 314 -7.64 -2.72 -22.11
C PHE A 314 -7.88 -3.02 -23.59
N ASP A 315 -7.19 -2.34 -24.52
CA ASP A 315 -7.31 -2.65 -25.95
C ASP A 315 -6.82 -4.08 -26.20
N HIS A 316 -5.73 -4.49 -25.55
CA HIS A 316 -5.23 -5.85 -25.64
C HIS A 316 -6.23 -6.89 -25.11
N TRP A 317 -6.74 -6.74 -23.89
CA TRP A 317 -7.56 -7.79 -23.25
C TRP A 317 -9.06 -7.72 -23.53
N LEU A 318 -9.60 -6.54 -23.86
CA LEU A 318 -11.04 -6.34 -24.09
C LEU A 318 -11.40 -6.18 -25.56
N LYS A 319 -10.45 -5.81 -26.43
CA LYS A 319 -10.68 -5.69 -27.87
C LYS A 319 -9.87 -6.71 -28.69
N ASP A 320 -9.08 -7.56 -28.03
CA ASP A 320 -8.18 -8.52 -28.66
C ASP A 320 -7.21 -7.84 -29.65
N ASP A 321 -6.78 -6.60 -29.35
CA ASP A 321 -5.86 -5.85 -30.21
C ASP A 321 -4.42 -6.36 -30.01
N PRO A 322 -3.81 -6.98 -31.04
CA PRO A 322 -2.45 -7.50 -30.94
C PRO A 322 -1.40 -6.37 -30.87
N ASP A 323 -1.67 -5.20 -31.45
CA ASP A 323 -0.75 -4.06 -31.46
C ASP A 323 -0.70 -3.33 -30.10
N ALA A 324 -1.71 -3.60 -29.27
CA ALA A 324 -1.80 -3.12 -27.89
C ALA A 324 -1.05 -4.02 -26.88
N ALA A 325 -0.53 -5.18 -27.31
CA ALA A 325 0.19 -6.09 -26.44
C ALA A 325 1.38 -5.40 -25.76
N MET A 326 1.44 -5.52 -24.44
CA MET A 326 2.58 -5.03 -23.67
C MET A 326 3.60 -6.16 -23.62
N THR A 327 4.79 -5.94 -24.20
CA THR A 327 5.90 -6.90 -24.23
C THR A 327 6.98 -6.54 -23.20
N GLY A 328 7.98 -7.41 -23.03
CA GLY A 328 9.05 -7.21 -22.06
C GLY A 328 8.68 -7.62 -20.64
N SER A 329 9.54 -7.25 -19.68
CA SER A 329 9.46 -7.77 -18.32
C SER A 329 8.13 -7.44 -17.62
N PRO A 330 7.53 -8.40 -16.88
CA PRO A 330 6.26 -8.18 -16.20
C PRO A 330 6.37 -7.21 -15.02
N PHE A 331 7.54 -7.07 -14.41
CA PHE A 331 7.79 -6.11 -13.34
C PHE A 331 8.75 -5.02 -13.83
N THR A 332 8.26 -3.78 -13.86
CA THR A 332 9.02 -2.58 -14.25
C THR A 332 8.97 -1.58 -13.10
N PHE A 333 10.09 -0.91 -12.79
CA PHE A 333 10.10 0.10 -11.73
C PHE A 333 11.07 1.25 -11.94
N GLN A 334 10.73 2.42 -11.41
CA GLN A 334 11.68 3.51 -11.17
C GLN A 334 12.17 3.46 -9.72
N ALA A 335 13.48 3.50 -9.52
CA ALA A 335 14.07 3.59 -8.19
C ALA A 335 14.02 5.04 -7.66
N ILE A 336 13.89 5.21 -6.34
CA ILE A 336 14.09 6.50 -5.68
C ILE A 336 15.49 7.04 -6.04
N GLY A 337 15.58 8.31 -6.40
CA GLY A 337 16.84 8.94 -6.79
C GLY A 337 17.23 8.76 -8.27
N SER A 338 16.42 8.03 -9.07
CA SER A 338 16.68 7.82 -10.50
C SER A 338 15.44 8.08 -11.36
N SER A 339 15.65 8.54 -12.60
CA SER A 339 14.63 8.60 -13.65
C SER A 339 14.63 7.36 -14.55
N GLN A 340 15.64 6.50 -14.41
CA GLN A 340 15.79 5.28 -15.19
C GLN A 340 14.73 4.25 -14.80
N TRP A 341 14.23 3.53 -15.81
CA TRP A 341 13.37 2.37 -15.61
C TRP A 341 14.24 1.12 -15.49
N PHE A 342 13.91 0.31 -14.50
CA PHE A 342 14.52 -0.99 -14.27
C PHE A 342 13.49 -2.09 -14.52
N HIS A 343 13.95 -3.26 -14.90
CA HIS A 343 13.13 -4.38 -15.32
C HIS A 343 13.52 -5.65 -14.56
N ALA A 344 12.57 -6.23 -13.85
CA ALA A 344 12.72 -7.48 -13.11
C ALA A 344 11.62 -8.46 -13.49
N ARG A 345 11.84 -9.75 -13.27
CA ARG A 345 10.84 -10.80 -13.50
C ARG A 345 10.22 -11.28 -12.20
N ASP A 346 11.04 -11.36 -11.17
CA ASP A 346 10.71 -11.98 -9.89
C ASP A 346 10.62 -10.94 -8.77
N TYR A 347 9.85 -11.26 -7.74
CA TYR A 347 9.86 -10.55 -6.46
C TYR A 347 10.00 -11.56 -5.31
N PRO A 348 11.04 -11.47 -4.46
CA PRO A 348 12.14 -10.50 -4.46
C PRO A 348 12.94 -10.45 -5.78
N VAL A 349 13.57 -9.30 -6.07
CA VAL A 349 14.37 -9.11 -7.29
C VAL A 349 15.59 -10.02 -7.23
N ALA A 350 15.72 -10.95 -8.17
CA ALA A 350 16.71 -12.02 -8.12
C ALA A 350 18.16 -11.51 -8.22
N GLU A 351 18.35 -10.43 -8.96
CA GLU A 351 19.63 -9.76 -9.18
C GLU A 351 20.09 -8.97 -7.94
N ALA A 352 19.18 -8.69 -6.99
CA ALA A 352 19.47 -7.98 -5.76
C ALA A 352 19.85 -8.95 -4.63
N THR A 353 21.14 -9.04 -4.37
CA THR A 353 21.72 -9.94 -3.37
C THR A 353 21.41 -9.44 -1.96
N PRO A 354 20.74 -10.24 -1.11
CA PRO A 354 20.53 -9.92 0.30
C PRO A 354 21.87 -9.76 1.02
N THR A 355 22.22 -8.52 1.33
CA THR A 355 23.47 -8.15 1.98
C THR A 355 23.23 -7.89 3.45
N ARG A 356 23.99 -8.56 4.32
CA ARG A 356 23.99 -8.31 5.76
C ARG A 356 24.98 -7.20 6.13
N PHE A 357 24.51 -6.26 6.95
CA PHE A 357 25.35 -5.29 7.65
C PHE A 357 25.09 -5.34 9.15
N TYR A 358 26.14 -5.53 9.94
CA TYR A 358 26.08 -5.60 11.40
C TYR A 358 26.14 -4.20 12.01
N LEU A 359 25.34 -3.99 13.04
CA LEU A 359 25.40 -2.78 13.86
C LEU A 359 26.65 -2.87 14.73
N SER A 360 27.56 -1.92 14.52
CA SER A 360 28.88 -1.93 15.14
C SER A 360 29.13 -0.65 15.97
N PRO A 361 30.07 -0.69 16.93
CA PRO A 361 30.50 0.48 17.67
C PRO A 361 30.92 1.65 16.76
N GLN A 362 30.89 2.86 17.32
CA GLN A 362 31.14 4.11 16.59
C GLN A 362 30.14 4.37 15.44
N SER A 363 28.89 3.92 15.59
CA SER A 363 27.80 4.24 14.63
C SER A 363 28.06 3.74 13.21
N ARG A 364 28.63 2.54 13.08
CA ARG A 364 28.92 1.93 11.76
C ARG A 364 28.03 0.74 11.45
N LEU A 365 27.81 0.54 10.16
CA LEU A 365 27.29 -0.68 9.54
C LEU A 365 28.44 -1.40 8.84
N THR A 366 28.84 -2.57 9.34
CA THR A 366 30.00 -3.32 8.83
C THR A 366 29.56 -4.65 8.18
N ARG A 367 30.34 -5.17 7.23
CA ARG A 367 30.05 -6.45 6.56
C ARG A 367 30.27 -7.66 7.47
N GLU A 368 31.21 -7.55 8.38
CA GLU A 368 31.50 -8.56 9.41
C GLU A 368 31.09 -8.06 10.79
N PRO A 369 30.67 -8.95 11.70
CA PRO A 369 30.40 -8.58 13.08
C PRO A 369 31.73 -8.33 13.80
N VAL A 370 31.73 -7.38 14.73
CA VAL A 370 32.88 -7.22 15.64
C VAL A 370 32.88 -8.35 16.69
N GLU A 371 34.07 -8.86 17.04
CA GLU A 371 34.20 -9.97 17.99
C GLU A 371 33.72 -9.60 19.40
N ASP A 372 34.09 -8.40 19.86
CA ASP A 372 33.71 -7.90 21.18
C ASP A 372 32.22 -7.56 21.24
N GLN A 373 31.53 -8.10 22.24
CA GLN A 373 30.15 -7.73 22.51
C GLN A 373 30.10 -6.35 23.19
N CYS A 374 29.32 -5.44 22.61
CA CYS A 374 28.99 -4.14 23.20
C CYS A 374 27.47 -3.97 23.24
N ALA A 375 26.97 -3.09 24.11
CA ALA A 375 25.58 -2.69 24.13
C ALA A 375 25.47 -1.17 24.11
N VAL A 376 24.47 -0.67 23.38
CA VAL A 376 24.12 0.75 23.37
C VAL A 376 22.69 0.94 23.86
N THR A 377 22.50 1.98 24.68
CA THR A 377 21.21 2.27 25.27
C THR A 377 20.34 3.13 24.34
N LEU A 378 19.12 2.66 24.08
CA LEU A 378 18.04 3.44 23.47
C LEU A 378 16.95 3.69 24.51
N ASN A 379 16.74 4.96 24.85
CA ASN A 379 15.71 5.35 25.81
C ASN A 379 14.37 5.56 25.12
N TYR A 380 13.30 4.99 25.69
CA TYR A 380 11.95 5.18 25.19
C TYR A 380 11.53 6.65 25.23
N LYS A 381 11.17 7.16 24.05
CA LYS A 381 10.57 8.48 23.86
C LYS A 381 9.21 8.33 23.22
N ALA A 382 8.17 8.73 23.95
CA ALA A 382 6.79 8.69 23.47
C ALA A 382 6.49 9.70 22.35
N ARG A 383 7.36 10.71 22.15
CA ARG A 383 7.21 11.76 21.13
C ARG A 383 8.55 12.01 20.45
N GLY A 384 8.47 12.23 19.14
CA GLY A 384 9.57 12.69 18.29
C GLY A 384 9.28 14.04 17.65
N PRO A 385 10.20 14.55 16.82
CA PRO A 385 9.94 15.71 15.99
C PRO A 385 8.84 15.43 14.95
N LEU A 386 8.07 16.46 14.60
CA LEU A 386 7.19 16.43 13.42
C LEU A 386 8.05 16.58 12.16
N ALA A 387 8.63 15.46 11.70
CA ALA A 387 9.55 15.41 10.57
C ALA A 387 9.57 13.99 9.95
N GLY A 388 10.20 13.86 8.78
CA GLY A 388 10.40 12.60 8.08
C GLY A 388 9.31 12.28 7.05
N ARG A 389 9.63 11.36 6.13
CA ARG A 389 8.73 10.92 5.04
C ARG A 389 7.38 10.42 5.54
N SER A 390 7.35 9.91 6.77
CA SER A 390 6.16 9.32 7.38
C SER A 390 4.98 10.30 7.39
N LEU A 391 5.24 11.59 7.60
CA LEU A 391 4.17 12.60 7.58
C LEU A 391 3.50 12.69 6.21
N GLU A 392 4.28 12.60 5.12
CA GLU A 392 3.75 12.59 3.75
C GLU A 392 3.09 11.25 3.42
N GLN A 393 3.74 10.13 3.74
CA GLN A 393 3.21 8.78 3.48
C GLN A 393 1.81 8.60 4.08
N TRP A 394 1.63 8.92 5.37
CA TRP A 394 0.36 8.70 6.08
C TRP A 394 -0.68 9.81 5.89
N THR A 395 -0.31 10.91 5.24
CA THR A 395 -1.27 11.86 4.68
C THR A 395 -1.58 11.59 3.21
N LEU A 396 -1.19 10.41 2.70
CA LEU A 396 -1.41 9.98 1.32
C LEU A 396 -0.74 10.91 0.28
N GLY A 397 0.31 11.63 0.68
CA GLY A 397 0.99 12.63 -0.16
C GLY A 397 0.22 13.93 -0.37
N LEU A 398 -0.93 14.13 0.30
CA LEU A 398 -1.79 15.30 0.08
C LEU A 398 -1.10 16.62 0.41
N ASN A 399 -0.23 16.67 1.44
CA ASN A 399 0.47 17.92 1.73
C ASN A 399 1.39 18.27 0.55
N SER A 400 2.25 17.34 0.12
CA SER A 400 3.18 17.55 -0.99
C SER A 400 2.46 17.91 -2.29
N PHE A 401 1.35 17.24 -2.58
CA PHE A 401 0.50 17.53 -3.73
C PHE A 401 0.00 18.99 -3.73
N PHE A 402 -0.61 19.45 -2.64
CA PHE A 402 -1.13 20.82 -2.56
C PHE A 402 -0.04 21.89 -2.51
N ALA A 403 1.12 21.58 -1.94
CA ALA A 403 2.26 22.50 -1.98
C ALA A 403 2.79 22.63 -3.41
N ALA A 404 2.97 21.52 -4.13
CA ALA A 404 3.43 21.52 -5.52
C ALA A 404 2.48 22.30 -6.44
N GLN A 405 1.16 22.15 -6.26
CA GLN A 405 0.17 22.94 -7.01
C GLN A 405 0.29 24.46 -6.78
N ARG A 406 0.86 24.88 -5.65
CA ARG A 406 1.13 26.29 -5.33
C ARG A 406 2.58 26.71 -5.59
N GLY A 407 3.37 25.88 -6.28
CA GLY A 407 4.78 26.12 -6.58
C GLY A 407 5.74 25.90 -5.39
N GLY A 408 5.25 25.35 -4.28
CA GLY A 408 6.05 25.02 -3.11
C GLY A 408 6.64 23.61 -3.18
N ARG A 409 7.79 23.42 -2.54
CA ARG A 409 8.34 22.09 -2.21
C ARG A 409 8.21 21.87 -0.71
N ILE A 410 7.57 20.78 -0.29
CA ILE A 410 7.56 20.40 1.13
C ILE A 410 8.95 19.90 1.53
N ARG A 411 9.33 20.14 2.78
CA ARG A 411 10.64 19.80 3.34
C ARG A 411 10.64 18.58 4.26
N TYR A 412 9.48 17.97 4.56
CA TYR A 412 9.37 16.89 5.53
C TYR A 412 9.93 15.56 5.04
N ASP A 413 9.94 15.33 3.73
CA ASP A 413 10.36 14.09 3.07
C ASP A 413 11.70 14.21 2.32
N LEU A 414 12.39 15.35 2.46
CA LEU A 414 13.65 15.60 1.76
C LEU A 414 14.89 15.43 2.65
N ASP A 415 14.72 15.49 3.98
CA ASP A 415 15.84 15.47 4.92
C ASP A 415 15.47 14.91 6.31
N SER A 416 16.09 13.81 6.69
CA SER A 416 15.90 13.12 7.97
C SER A 416 16.78 13.63 9.11
N ARG A 417 17.68 14.60 8.89
CA ARG A 417 18.57 15.09 9.97
C ARG A 417 17.82 15.62 11.19
N ARG A 418 16.61 16.14 11.03
CA ARG A 418 15.76 16.55 12.17
C ARG A 418 15.23 15.34 12.94
N LEU A 419 14.84 14.29 12.23
CA LEU A 419 14.36 13.02 12.79
C LEU A 419 15.48 12.27 13.52
N GLN A 420 16.71 12.32 13.02
CA GLN A 420 17.87 11.63 13.60
C GLN A 420 18.33 12.20 14.96
N ARG A 421 17.86 13.39 15.36
CA ARG A 421 18.29 14.03 16.61
C ARG A 421 17.89 13.20 17.83
N GLY A 422 18.89 12.64 18.50
CA GLY A 422 18.71 11.82 19.69
C GLY A 422 18.10 10.45 19.42
N ALA A 423 18.22 9.97 18.17
CA ALA A 423 18.09 8.57 17.77
C ALA A 423 19.49 7.93 17.67
N LEU A 424 19.56 6.61 17.56
CA LEU A 424 20.79 5.91 17.21
C LEU A 424 20.92 5.89 15.69
N THR A 425 22.09 6.20 15.16
CA THR A 425 22.35 6.18 13.71
C THR A 425 23.55 5.29 13.40
N TYR A 426 23.46 4.53 12.31
CA TYR A 426 24.52 3.66 11.81
C TYR A 426 24.70 3.85 10.32
N THR A 427 25.92 4.10 9.86
CA THR A 427 26.21 4.31 8.43
C THR A 427 27.15 3.25 7.88
N THR A 428 26.93 2.85 6.63
CA THR A 428 27.91 2.05 5.89
C THR A 428 29.17 2.86 5.57
N GLU A 429 30.21 2.21 5.05
CA GLU A 429 31.18 2.91 4.21
C GLU A 429 30.51 3.47 2.95
N PRO A 430 31.11 4.49 2.30
CA PRO A 430 30.58 4.99 1.04
C PRO A 430 30.55 3.87 0.00
N PHE A 431 29.58 3.92 -0.90
CA PHE A 431 29.55 3.02 -2.05
C PHE A 431 30.55 3.52 -3.10
N ASP A 432 31.40 2.63 -3.60
CA ASP A 432 32.42 2.98 -4.61
C ASP A 432 31.83 3.17 -6.01
N SER A 433 30.64 2.61 -6.27
CA SER A 433 29.94 2.65 -7.54
C SER A 433 28.42 2.83 -7.34
N PRO A 434 27.67 3.25 -8.38
CA PRO A 434 26.23 3.29 -8.29
C PRO A 434 25.69 1.92 -7.89
N THR A 435 24.85 1.88 -6.86
CA THR A 435 24.35 0.62 -6.30
C THR A 435 22.83 0.70 -6.18
N LEU A 436 22.14 -0.29 -6.73
CA LEU A 436 20.68 -0.38 -6.62
C LEU A 436 20.31 -1.17 -5.38
N LEU A 437 19.56 -0.56 -4.47
CA LEU A 437 18.79 -1.28 -3.46
C LEU A 437 17.44 -1.65 -4.09
N ALA A 438 17.03 -2.93 -4.08
CA ALA A 438 15.70 -3.32 -4.59
C ALA A 438 15.15 -4.58 -3.91
N GLY A 439 14.16 -4.43 -3.01
CA GLY A 439 13.48 -5.59 -2.39
C GLY A 439 13.09 -5.41 -0.92
N PRO A 440 12.75 -6.51 -0.22
CA PRO A 440 12.43 -6.51 1.20
C PRO A 440 13.66 -6.24 2.07
N ILE A 441 13.46 -5.55 3.20
CA ILE A 441 14.51 -5.16 4.14
C ILE A 441 14.09 -5.60 5.54
N THR A 442 15.01 -6.20 6.28
CA THR A 442 14.76 -6.63 7.67
C THR A 442 15.88 -6.17 8.58
N LEU A 443 15.51 -5.62 9.74
CA LEU A 443 16.44 -5.32 10.82
C LEU A 443 16.25 -6.33 11.95
N THR A 444 17.25 -7.17 12.18
CA THR A 444 17.31 -8.10 13.32
C THR A 444 18.01 -7.42 14.49
N LEU A 445 17.29 -7.21 15.59
CA LEU A 445 17.84 -6.68 16.84
C LEU A 445 17.92 -7.78 17.88
N HIS A 446 19.05 -7.89 18.57
CA HIS A 446 19.17 -8.59 19.83
C HIS A 446 19.25 -7.53 20.93
N ALA A 447 18.28 -7.52 21.84
CA ALA A 447 18.22 -6.49 22.87
C ALA A 447 17.61 -6.99 24.18
N THR A 448 18.03 -6.38 25.28
CA THR A 448 17.33 -6.48 26.58
C THR A 448 16.56 -5.18 26.84
N ALA A 449 15.52 -5.25 27.66
CA ALA A 449 14.75 -4.09 28.10
C ALA A 449 14.43 -4.22 29.60
N ASP A 450 14.17 -3.12 30.29
CA ASP A 450 13.69 -3.10 31.68
C ASP A 450 12.14 -3.05 31.79
N THR A 451 11.46 -3.06 30.65
CA THR A 451 10.01 -2.98 30.51
C THR A 451 9.40 -4.27 29.96
N THR A 452 8.07 -4.40 30.09
CA THR A 452 7.29 -5.53 29.56
C THR A 452 6.87 -5.35 28.10
N GLU A 453 7.33 -4.27 27.47
CA GLU A 453 7.12 -3.94 26.07
C GLU A 453 8.32 -3.17 25.54
N THR A 454 8.59 -3.27 24.24
CA THR A 454 9.55 -2.43 23.53
C THR A 454 8.89 -1.81 22.30
N LEU A 455 9.43 -0.70 21.82
CA LEU A 455 9.01 -0.10 20.55
C LEU A 455 10.25 0.22 19.75
N TRP A 456 10.40 -0.47 18.63
CA TRP A 456 11.43 -0.26 17.64
C TRP A 456 10.84 0.47 16.45
N VAL A 457 11.47 1.57 16.04
CA VAL A 457 11.17 2.28 14.80
C VAL A 457 12.48 2.47 14.06
N ALA A 458 12.55 1.97 12.83
CA ALA A 458 13.74 1.99 11.99
C ALA A 458 13.46 2.79 10.72
N TYR A 459 14.37 3.69 10.37
CA TYR A 459 14.37 4.43 9.11
C TYR A 459 15.64 4.10 8.33
N LEU A 460 15.51 3.99 7.02
CA LEU A 460 16.63 3.84 6.12
C LEU A 460 16.70 5.05 5.20
N ASP A 461 17.89 5.64 5.11
CA ASP A 461 18.15 6.88 4.38
C ASP A 461 19.38 6.72 3.46
N ASP A 462 19.39 7.48 2.36
CA ASP A 462 20.54 7.74 1.51
C ASP A 462 21.26 9.01 1.97
N VAL A 463 22.53 8.94 2.35
CA VAL A 463 23.31 10.07 2.87
C VAL A 463 24.38 10.48 1.86
N ALA A 464 24.26 11.71 1.37
CA ALA A 464 25.20 12.31 0.45
C ALA A 464 26.51 12.76 1.17
N PRO A 465 27.61 12.99 0.43
CA PRO A 465 28.89 13.46 1.00
C PRO A 465 28.78 14.79 1.76
N ASP A 466 27.82 15.65 1.41
CA ASP A 466 27.54 16.91 2.10
C ASP A 466 26.73 16.73 3.40
N GLY A 467 26.38 15.49 3.74
CA GLY A 467 25.59 15.11 4.91
C GLY A 467 24.08 15.24 4.74
N ALA A 468 23.56 15.57 3.55
CA ALA A 468 22.13 15.53 3.28
C ALA A 468 21.61 14.09 3.40
N SER A 469 20.58 13.87 4.23
CA SER A 469 20.05 12.53 4.52
C SER A 469 18.65 12.37 3.96
N ARG A 470 18.52 11.69 2.82
CA ARG A 470 17.28 11.54 2.07
C ARG A 470 16.54 10.26 2.50
N PRO A 471 15.29 10.35 2.96
CA PRO A 471 14.57 9.18 3.46
C PRO A 471 14.14 8.22 2.34
N LEU A 472 14.49 6.93 2.49
CA LEU A 472 14.13 5.88 1.54
C LEU A 472 12.91 5.08 1.98
N THR A 473 12.90 4.60 3.22
CA THR A 473 11.83 3.75 3.77
C THR A 473 11.87 3.69 5.30
N GLN A 474 10.87 3.06 5.92
CA GLN A 474 10.77 2.91 7.36
C GLN A 474 10.05 1.61 7.76
N GLY A 475 10.16 1.27 9.04
CA GLY A 475 9.57 0.10 9.67
C GLY A 475 9.39 0.30 11.17
N ALA A 476 8.50 -0.48 11.79
CA ALA A 476 8.32 -0.46 13.24
C ALA A 476 7.87 -1.82 13.76
N LEU A 477 8.10 -2.06 15.05
CA LEU A 477 7.68 -3.26 15.77
C LEU A 477 7.46 -2.96 17.27
N LEU A 478 6.29 -3.34 17.79
CA LEU A 478 6.13 -3.58 19.23
C LEU A 478 6.78 -4.91 19.58
N GLY A 479 7.61 -4.92 20.61
CA GLY A 479 8.30 -6.12 21.06
C GLY A 479 7.37 -7.27 21.37
N SER A 480 6.17 -6.98 21.86
CA SER A 480 5.16 -8.00 22.17
C SER A 480 4.51 -8.63 20.94
N HIS A 481 4.63 -8.00 19.78
CA HIS A 481 4.15 -8.51 18.48
C HIS A 481 5.24 -9.28 17.71
N ARG A 482 6.39 -9.58 18.33
CA ARG A 482 7.55 -10.21 17.66
C ARG A 482 7.30 -11.59 17.08
N ALA A 483 6.26 -12.31 17.52
CA ALA A 483 5.97 -13.66 17.05
C ALA A 483 5.78 -13.69 15.52
N LEU A 484 6.56 -14.54 14.86
CA LEU A 484 6.54 -14.73 13.42
C LEU A 484 5.61 -15.89 13.04
N ASP A 485 4.94 -15.74 11.90
CA ASP A 485 4.29 -16.83 11.19
C ASP A 485 5.36 -17.53 10.32
N PRO A 486 5.71 -18.79 10.62
CA PRO A 486 6.76 -19.51 9.91
C PRO A 486 6.40 -19.82 8.45
N ASP A 487 5.10 -19.94 8.13
CA ASP A 487 4.65 -20.31 6.78
C ASP A 487 4.58 -19.09 5.85
N ARG A 488 4.58 -17.88 6.43
CA ARG A 488 4.44 -16.62 5.70
C ARG A 488 5.68 -15.74 5.74
N THR A 489 6.59 -16.00 6.66
CA THR A 489 7.90 -15.36 6.75
C THR A 489 8.80 -15.87 5.63
N TRP A 490 9.52 -14.96 4.96
CA TRP A 490 10.51 -15.35 3.95
C TRP A 490 11.87 -15.47 4.60
N TYR A 491 12.57 -16.58 4.30
CA TYR A 491 13.88 -16.90 4.83
C TYR A 491 14.90 -17.03 3.70
N LEU A 492 16.15 -16.69 4.00
CA LEU A 492 17.31 -17.13 3.22
C LEU A 492 17.64 -18.59 3.56
N ASP A 493 18.47 -19.23 2.75
CA ASP A 493 18.87 -20.63 2.94
C ASP A 493 19.56 -20.89 4.30
N ASP A 494 20.20 -19.86 4.87
CA ASP A 494 20.85 -19.93 6.19
C ASP A 494 19.87 -19.70 7.38
N GLY A 495 18.57 -19.58 7.11
CA GLY A 495 17.53 -19.32 8.11
C GLY A 495 17.39 -17.85 8.51
N THR A 496 18.14 -16.94 7.88
CA THR A 496 17.97 -15.49 8.11
C THR A 496 16.60 -15.03 7.62
N VAL A 497 15.92 -14.21 8.41
CA VAL A 497 14.65 -13.61 8.01
C VAL A 497 14.92 -12.55 6.95
N LEU A 498 14.43 -12.79 5.73
CA LEU A 498 14.47 -11.84 4.62
C LEU A 498 13.28 -10.87 4.66
N ARG A 499 12.09 -11.38 5.00
CA ARG A 499 10.86 -10.59 5.21
C ARG A 499 10.04 -11.21 6.34
N PRO A 500 9.92 -10.57 7.51
CA PRO A 500 9.11 -11.08 8.61
C PRO A 500 7.61 -11.00 8.30
N HIS A 501 6.87 -12.03 8.70
CA HIS A 501 5.42 -11.98 8.80
C HIS A 501 5.04 -12.09 10.28
N HIS A 502 4.79 -10.96 10.95
CA HIS A 502 4.35 -10.99 12.35
C HIS A 502 2.87 -11.38 12.45
N LEU A 503 2.56 -12.35 13.30
CA LEU A 503 1.18 -12.81 13.52
C LEU A 503 0.28 -11.68 14.03
N SER A 504 0.77 -10.87 14.97
CA SER A 504 0.06 -9.72 15.56
C SER A 504 -1.38 -9.97 16.07
N THR A 505 -1.79 -11.23 16.21
CA THR A 505 -3.05 -11.63 16.82
C THR A 505 -2.97 -11.48 18.33
N ARG A 506 -4.11 -11.31 19.02
CA ARG A 506 -4.14 -11.22 20.48
C ARG A 506 -3.51 -12.44 21.15
N ALA A 507 -3.73 -13.63 20.60
CA ALA A 507 -3.21 -14.89 21.14
C ALA A 507 -1.70 -15.05 20.93
N ALA A 508 -1.12 -14.42 19.90
CA ALA A 508 0.30 -14.47 19.60
C ALA A 508 1.13 -13.42 20.36
N VAL A 509 0.49 -12.54 21.15
CA VAL A 509 1.19 -11.53 21.94
C VAL A 509 2.08 -12.20 22.98
N GLN A 510 3.36 -11.84 22.97
CA GLN A 510 4.35 -12.32 23.93
C GLN A 510 4.91 -11.11 24.68
N PRO A 511 4.52 -10.83 25.93
CA PRO A 511 5.15 -9.75 26.70
C PRO A 511 6.68 -9.84 26.67
N VAL A 512 7.35 -8.69 26.63
CA VAL A 512 8.81 -8.65 26.79
C VAL A 512 9.13 -9.02 28.23
N VAL A 513 10.14 -9.85 28.45
CA VAL A 513 10.59 -10.23 29.79
C VAL A 513 11.73 -9.30 30.18
N PRO A 514 11.59 -8.47 31.23
CA PRO A 514 12.64 -7.55 31.64
C PRO A 514 13.97 -8.26 31.92
N GLY A 515 15.06 -7.75 31.35
CA GLY A 515 16.41 -8.31 31.48
C GLY A 515 16.72 -9.50 30.57
N GLU A 516 15.73 -10.09 29.89
CA GLU A 516 15.94 -11.22 28.99
C GLU A 516 16.42 -10.76 27.61
N LEU A 517 17.46 -11.40 27.08
CA LEU A 517 17.93 -11.14 25.73
C LEU A 517 16.89 -11.65 24.73
N THR A 518 16.28 -10.73 24.00
CA THR A 518 15.19 -11.01 23.06
C THR A 518 15.61 -10.65 21.64
N ARG A 519 15.26 -11.49 20.67
CA ARG A 519 15.38 -11.21 19.22
C ARG A 519 14.13 -10.51 18.71
N TYR A 520 14.32 -9.49 17.88
CA TYR A 520 13.27 -8.73 17.20
C TYR A 520 13.60 -8.61 15.71
N ASP A 521 12.78 -9.17 14.83
CA ASP A 521 12.92 -9.04 13.38
C ASP A 521 12.00 -7.91 12.89
N VAL A 522 12.49 -6.69 12.79
CA VAL A 522 11.71 -5.50 12.38
C VAL A 522 11.60 -5.46 10.86
N GLU A 523 10.37 -5.53 10.34
CA GLU A 523 10.10 -5.27 8.92
C GLU A 523 10.38 -3.80 8.60
N ILE A 524 11.34 -3.53 7.71
CA ILE A 524 11.47 -2.22 7.06
C ILE A 524 10.83 -2.35 5.69
N PHE A 525 9.82 -1.52 5.40
CA PHE A 525 9.00 -1.70 4.20
C PHE A 525 9.87 -1.72 2.92
N PRO A 526 9.54 -2.60 1.95
CA PRO A 526 10.34 -2.82 0.77
C PRO A 526 10.42 -1.56 -0.09
N THR A 527 11.57 -1.33 -0.72
CA THR A 527 11.77 -0.17 -1.58
C THR A 527 12.71 -0.49 -2.74
N ALA A 528 12.79 0.43 -3.69
CA ALA A 528 13.89 0.49 -4.65
C ALA A 528 14.52 1.89 -4.64
N ALA A 529 15.85 1.97 -4.55
CA ALA A 529 16.59 3.22 -4.50
C ALA A 529 17.95 3.08 -5.19
N LEU A 530 18.33 4.06 -6.01
CA LEU A 530 19.67 4.13 -6.60
C LEU A 530 20.55 4.96 -5.68
N ILE A 531 21.55 4.31 -5.07
CA ILE A 531 22.55 4.94 -4.22
C ILE A 531 23.70 5.37 -5.12
N ALA A 532 24.03 6.67 -5.11
CA ALA A 532 25.10 7.22 -5.91
C ALA A 532 26.49 6.83 -5.34
N PRO A 533 27.57 6.90 -6.15
CA PRO A 533 28.92 6.82 -5.63
C PRO A 533 29.16 7.85 -4.51
N ASP A 534 30.04 7.51 -3.57
CA ASP A 534 30.38 8.29 -2.37
C ASP A 534 29.23 8.52 -1.37
N HIS A 535 28.01 8.09 -1.67
CA HIS A 535 26.90 8.09 -0.72
C HIS A 535 26.99 6.91 0.25
N ARG A 536 26.26 7.00 1.36
CA ARG A 536 26.17 5.95 2.39
C ARG A 536 24.71 5.58 2.64
N LEU A 537 24.46 4.32 3.02
CA LEU A 537 23.20 3.98 3.66
C LEU A 537 23.28 4.33 5.14
N CYS A 538 22.22 4.95 5.68
CA CYS A 538 22.09 5.28 7.09
C CYS A 538 20.84 4.61 7.68
N LEU A 539 21.05 3.74 8.67
CA LEU A 539 20.00 3.21 9.52
C LEU A 539 19.81 4.13 10.73
N THR A 540 18.61 4.67 10.90
CA THR A 540 18.21 5.39 12.12
C THR A 540 17.29 4.51 12.96
N LEU A 541 17.70 4.17 14.18
CA LEU A 541 16.92 3.40 15.16
C LEU A 541 16.43 4.31 16.30
N THR A 542 15.12 4.31 16.50
CA THR A 542 14.43 5.13 17.50
C THR A 542 13.19 4.40 18.06
N THR A 543 12.39 5.10 18.87
CA THR A 543 11.15 4.59 19.47
C THR A 543 9.94 5.45 19.12
N TYR A 544 10.04 6.28 18.09
CA TYR A 544 8.97 7.19 17.69
C TYR A 544 8.83 7.29 16.18
N ASP A 545 7.59 7.40 15.75
CA ASP A 545 7.18 7.97 14.46
C ASP A 545 6.00 8.90 14.76
N PHE A 546 6.30 10.08 15.27
CA PHE A 546 5.28 10.98 15.79
C PHE A 546 4.81 11.95 14.71
N PRO A 547 3.48 12.07 14.47
CA PRO A 547 2.37 11.63 15.31
C PRO A 547 1.62 10.40 14.76
N ASN A 548 2.24 9.63 13.86
CA ASN A 548 1.56 8.61 13.06
C ASN A 548 1.42 7.29 13.81
N LEU A 549 2.53 6.78 14.37
CA LEU A 549 2.54 5.60 15.21
C LEU A 549 2.27 6.00 16.66
N VAL A 550 1.09 5.63 17.14
CA VAL A 550 0.69 5.88 18.52
C VAL A 550 0.33 4.55 19.16
N PRO A 551 1.17 4.00 20.06
CA PRO A 551 0.85 2.75 20.74
C PRO A 551 -0.46 2.86 21.51
N THR A 552 -1.14 1.73 21.75
CA THR A 552 -2.41 1.69 22.50
C THR A 552 -2.25 2.18 23.94
N LYS A 553 -3.36 2.44 24.66
CA LYS A 553 -3.28 2.80 26.09
C LYS A 553 -2.51 1.75 26.93
N PRO A 554 -2.79 0.43 26.81
CA PRO A 554 -2.00 -0.60 27.49
C PRO A 554 -0.52 -0.56 27.09
N SER A 555 -0.19 -0.57 25.79
CA SER A 555 1.21 -0.59 25.33
C SER A 555 1.99 0.64 25.81
N ARG A 556 1.39 1.83 25.80
CA ARG A 556 2.06 3.05 26.34
C ARG A 556 2.37 2.96 27.83
N ARG A 557 1.57 2.25 28.63
CA ARG A 557 1.87 2.01 30.04
C ARG A 557 3.04 1.04 30.19
N ALA A 558 3.05 -0.02 29.38
CA ALA A 558 4.13 -1.02 29.39
C ALA A 558 5.48 -0.46 28.89
N LEU A 559 5.46 0.52 27.97
CA LEU A 559 6.65 1.20 27.44
C LEU A 559 7.22 2.28 28.38
N ALA A 560 6.44 2.77 29.34
CA ALA A 560 6.75 3.99 30.06
C ALA A 560 8.07 3.88 30.85
N GLY A 561 9.00 4.80 30.59
CA GLY A 561 10.30 4.82 31.25
C GLY A 561 11.30 3.77 30.77
N GLY A 562 11.02 3.08 29.66
CA GLY A 562 11.87 1.98 29.18
C GLY A 562 13.26 2.40 28.72
N HIS A 563 14.24 1.57 29.06
CA HIS A 563 15.63 1.62 28.63
C HIS A 563 15.96 0.31 27.91
N TYR A 564 16.32 0.39 26.63
CA TYR A 564 16.60 -0.79 25.82
C TYR A 564 18.10 -0.88 25.54
N GLN A 565 18.72 -2.01 25.83
CA GLN A 565 20.12 -2.26 25.50
C GLN A 565 20.19 -3.04 24.20
N VAL A 566 20.62 -2.39 23.12
CA VAL A 566 20.80 -3.02 21.80
C VAL A 566 22.20 -3.62 21.74
N HIS A 567 22.28 -4.93 21.51
CA HIS A 567 23.54 -5.66 21.44
C HIS A 567 24.19 -5.50 20.06
N GLN A 568 25.50 -5.27 20.08
CA GLN A 568 26.39 -5.07 18.94
C GLN A 568 27.57 -6.04 19.05
N GLY A 569 27.94 -6.68 17.95
CA GLY A 569 29.03 -7.67 17.96
C GLY A 569 28.73 -8.93 18.79
N GLY A 570 29.78 -9.70 19.04
CA GLY A 570 29.72 -10.95 19.80
C GLY A 570 28.91 -12.06 19.15
N ALA A 571 28.40 -12.98 19.96
CA ALA A 571 27.68 -14.18 19.49
C ALA A 571 26.26 -13.90 18.97
N THR A 572 25.67 -12.75 19.30
CA THR A 572 24.29 -12.38 18.90
C THR A 572 24.26 -10.98 18.26
N PRO A 573 24.95 -10.77 17.12
CA PRO A 573 25.10 -9.44 16.57
C PRO A 573 23.80 -8.97 15.90
N SER A 574 23.31 -7.79 16.30
CA SER A 574 22.22 -7.12 15.59
C SER A 574 22.67 -6.72 14.18
N HIS A 575 21.80 -6.86 13.19
CA HIS A 575 22.13 -6.61 11.79
C HIS A 575 20.91 -6.21 10.96
N ILE A 576 21.17 -5.52 9.86
CA ILE A 576 20.18 -5.24 8.81
C ILE A 576 20.52 -6.07 7.57
N VAL A 577 19.50 -6.61 6.90
CA VAL A 577 19.61 -7.25 5.58
C VAL A 577 19.02 -6.31 4.54
N VAL A 578 19.84 -5.91 3.56
CA VAL A 578 19.49 -4.98 2.49
C VAL A 578 19.78 -5.65 1.13
N PRO A 579 18.82 -5.75 0.21
CA PRO A 579 19.03 -6.38 -1.09
C PRO A 579 19.71 -5.39 -2.05
N LEU A 580 20.95 -5.68 -2.45
CA LEU A 580 21.80 -4.81 -3.28
C LEU A 580 22.12 -5.46 -4.63
N ALA A 581 22.03 -4.69 -5.70
CA ALA A 581 22.32 -5.10 -7.08
C ALA A 581 23.23 -4.07 -7.77
N ASP A 582 23.92 -4.53 -8.81
CA ASP A 582 24.44 -3.65 -9.85
C ASP A 582 23.25 -3.10 -10.67
N PRO A 583 23.07 -1.77 -10.79
CA PRO A 583 21.97 -1.19 -11.57
C PRO A 583 22.00 -1.61 -13.04
N ASP A 584 23.16 -1.87 -13.63
CA ASP A 584 23.28 -2.23 -15.06
C ASP A 584 22.72 -3.63 -15.35
N GLY A 585 22.64 -4.50 -14.33
CA GLY A 585 22.04 -5.84 -14.45
C GLY A 585 20.51 -5.82 -14.58
N LEU A 586 19.86 -4.68 -14.31
CA LEU A 586 18.41 -4.50 -14.30
C LEU A 586 17.95 -3.35 -15.21
N ALA A 587 18.88 -2.68 -15.91
CA ALA A 587 18.69 -1.45 -16.67
C ALA A 587 17.87 -1.61 -17.96
#